data_AF-A0A267D9Q1-F1
#
_entry.id   AF-A0A267D9Q1-F1
#
_cell.length_a   1.000
_cell.length_b   1.000
_cell.length_c   1.000
_cell.angle_alpha   90.00
_cell.angle_beta   90.00
_cell.angle_gamma   90.00
#
_symmetry.space_group_name_H-M   'P 1'
#
loop_
_entity.id
_entity.type
_entity.pdbx_description
1 polymer ?
#
loop_
_entity_poly.entity_id
_entity_poly.type
_entity_poly.pdbx_seq_one_letter_code
_entity_poly.pdbx_strand_id
1 'polypeptide(L)' 'QTGQPSGYDRVRNAEIGNKDFELTYLEEAYTTEHWIVRIYKVKKPDNRGNLV' A
#
# COMPACT_ATOMS: atom_id res chain seq x y z
N GLN A 1 -21.14 12.49 -11.21
CA GLN A 1 -19.76 12.01 -10.97
C GLN A 1 -19.10 13.04 -10.09
N THR A 2 -18.88 12.72 -8.82
CA THR A 2 -18.41 13.65 -7.79
C THR A 2 -16.92 13.97 -7.99
N GLY A 3 -16.64 15.02 -8.76
CA GLY A 3 -15.48 15.92 -8.86
C GLY A 3 -14.03 15.56 -8.52
N GLN A 4 -13.71 14.43 -7.89
CA GLN A 4 -12.36 14.08 -7.43
C GLN A 4 -11.74 12.96 -8.29
N PRO A 5 -10.45 13.07 -8.62
CA PRO A 5 -9.75 12.05 -9.40
C PRO A 5 -9.62 10.72 -8.62
N SER A 6 -9.40 9.61 -9.34
CA SER A 6 -9.22 8.30 -8.71
C SER A 6 -7.90 8.25 -7.91
N GLY A 7 -7.96 7.80 -6.65
CA GLY A 7 -6.79 7.79 -5.76
C GLY A 7 -6.46 9.18 -5.18
N TYR A 8 -7.49 9.91 -4.73
CA TYR A 8 -7.34 11.20 -4.08
C TYR A 8 -7.17 11.07 -2.56
N ASP A 9 -6.10 11.66 -2.03
CA ASP A 9 -5.88 11.75 -0.58
C ASP A 9 -6.60 12.97 0.00
N ARG A 10 -7.58 12.72 0.88
CA ARG A 10 -8.42 13.77 1.49
C ARG A 10 -7.70 14.62 2.54
N VAL A 11 -6.64 14.12 3.17
CA VAL A 11 -5.88 14.86 4.18
C VAL A 11 -4.89 15.80 3.50
N ARG A 12 -4.25 15.34 2.43
CA ARG A 12 -3.23 16.08 1.68
C ARG A 12 -3.81 16.92 0.54
N ASN A 13 -5.08 16.72 0.20
CA ASN A 13 -5.77 17.36 -0.92
C ASN A 13 -5.05 17.19 -2.27
N ALA A 14 -4.43 16.03 -2.48
CA ALA A 14 -3.61 15.74 -3.65
C ALA A 14 -3.93 14.37 -4.26
N GLU A 15 -3.70 14.23 -5.57
CA GLU A 15 -3.78 12.97 -6.28
C GLU A 15 -2.49 12.14 -6.08
N ILE A 16 -2.64 10.84 -5.89
CA ILE A 16 -1.49 9.92 -5.76
C ILE A 16 -0.79 9.78 -7.11
N GLY A 17 0.51 10.10 -7.15
CA GLY A 17 1.32 10.01 -8.36
C GLY A 17 1.60 8.57 -8.82
N ASN A 18 2.14 7.72 -7.94
CA ASN A 18 2.36 6.31 -8.25
C ASN A 18 1.19 5.45 -7.74
N LYS A 19 0.32 5.02 -8.65
CA LYS A 19 -0.90 4.26 -8.32
C LYS A 19 -0.63 2.75 -8.22
N ASP A 20 0.41 2.26 -8.88
CA ASP A 20 0.73 0.84 -8.97
C ASP A 20 2.09 0.57 -8.32
N PHE A 21 2.08 -0.06 -7.15
CA PHE A 21 3.30 -0.48 -6.45
C PHE A 21 3.06 -1.77 -5.69
N GLU A 22 4.16 -2.49 -5.43
CA GLU A 22 4.14 -3.73 -4.66
C GLU A 22 5.13 -3.65 -3.49
N LEU A 23 4.80 -4.36 -2.40
CA LEU A 23 5.64 -4.42 -1.21
C LEU A 23 6.54 -5.67 -1.27
N THR A 24 7.85 -5.44 -1.35
CA THR A 24 8.85 -6.52 -1.45
C THR A 24 8.93 -7.35 -0.18
N TYR A 25 9.00 -6.70 0.99
CA TYR A 25 9.28 -7.36 2.28
C TYR A 25 8.07 -7.48 3.20
N LEU A 26 6.94 -6.89 2.84
CA LEU A 26 5.74 -6.83 3.66
C LEU A 26 4.55 -7.44 2.94
N GLU A 27 3.68 -8.09 3.68
CA GLU A 27 2.36 -8.53 3.24
C GLU A 27 1.27 -7.84 4.06
N GLU A 28 0.15 -7.47 3.42
CA GLU A 28 -0.99 -6.92 4.13
C GLU A 28 -1.69 -8.03 4.91
N ALA A 29 -1.74 -7.89 6.24
CA ALA A 29 -2.37 -8.87 7.11
C ALA A 29 -3.79 -8.46 7.50
N TYR A 30 -4.03 -7.15 7.67
CA TYR A 30 -5.33 -6.61 8.02
C TYR A 30 -5.45 -5.12 7.68
N THR A 31 -6.62 -4.71 7.23
CA THR A 31 -6.98 -3.30 7.01
C THR A 31 -8.35 -3.05 7.64
N THR A 32 -8.49 -1.96 8.40
CA THR A 32 -9.78 -1.59 9.01
C THR A 32 -10.77 -1.08 7.97
N GLU A 33 -12.07 -1.15 8.27
CA GLU A 33 -13.17 -0.77 7.35
C GLU A 33 -12.99 0.63 6.74
N HIS A 34 -12.58 1.61 7.55
CA HIS A 34 -12.38 2.99 7.12
C HIS A 34 -10.91 3.34 6.87
N TRP A 35 -10.03 2.34 6.79
CA TRP A 35 -8.62 2.47 6.42
C TRP A 35 -7.82 3.43 7.31
N ILE A 36 -8.22 3.55 8.58
CA ILE A 36 -7.49 4.33 9.61
C ILE A 36 -6.26 3.57 10.09
N VAL A 37 -6.30 2.24 10.08
CA VAL A 37 -5.19 1.38 10.51
C VAL A 37 -5.00 0.26 9.49
N ARG A 38 -3.73 0.07 9.09
CA ARG A 38 -3.28 -1.03 8.22
C ARG A 38 -2.14 -1.75 8.93
N ILE A 39 -2.27 -3.06 9.08
CA ILE A 39 -1.28 -3.90 9.75
C ILE A 39 -0.58 -4.74 8.69
N TYR A 40 0.73 -4.58 8.63
CA TYR A 40 1.60 -5.33 7.73
C TYR A 40 2.40 -6.35 8.51
N LYS A 41 2.58 -7.53 7.91
CA LYS A 41 3.44 -8.58 8.43
C LYS A 41 4.72 -8.64 7.61
N VAL A 42 5.85 -8.82 8.30
CA VAL A 42 7.15 -9.02 7.67
C VAL A 42 7.18 -10.39 7.01
N LYS A 43 7.46 -10.42 5.71
CA LYS A 43 7.67 -11.65 4.95
C LYS A 43 8.93 -12.35 5.49
N LYS A 44 8.94 -13.68 5.42
CA LYS A 44 10.18 -14.42 5.70
C LYS A 44 11.24 -14.02 4.68
N PRO A 45 12.54 -14.01 5.06
CA PRO A 45 13.61 -13.85 4.10
C PRO A 45 13.48 -14.86 2.96
N ASP A 46 13.90 -14.46 1.77
CA ASP A 46 13.83 -15.32 0.60
C ASP A 46 14.63 -16.62 0.83
N ASN A 47 14.05 -17.73 0.39
CA ASN A 47 14.59 -19.08 0.64
C ASN A 47 15.99 -19.29 0.01
N ARG A 48 16.37 -18.48 -0.96
CA ARG A 48 17.73 -18.34 -1.49
C ARG A 48 17.98 -16.84 -1.56
N GLY A 49 19.08 -16.36 -0.99
CA GLY A 49 19.47 -14.95 -1.16
C GLY A 49 19.45 -14.61 -2.65
N ASN A 50 18.92 -13.45 -3.02
CA ASN A 50 18.80 -13.02 -4.41
C ASN A 50 20.14 -13.27 -5.13
N LEU A 51 20.15 -14.26 -6.02
CA LEU A 51 21.23 -14.46 -6.97
C LEU A 51 21.04 -13.35 -7.99
N VAL A 52 21.63 -12.19 -7.71
CA VAL A 52 21.90 -11.18 -8.72
C VAL A 52 23.03 -11.67 -9.61
#